data_AF-A0A7R9T128-F1
#
_entry.id   AF-A0A7R9T128-F1
#
_cell.length_a   1.000
_cell.length_b   1.000
_cell.length_c   1.000
_cell.angle_alpha   90.00
_cell.angle_beta   90.00
_cell.angle_gamma   90.00
#
_symmetry.space_group_name_H-M   'P 1'
#
loop_
_entity.id
_entity.type
_entity.pdbx_description
1 polymer ?
#
loop_
_entity_poly.entity_id
_entity_poly.type
_entity_poly.pdbx_seq_one_letter_code
_entity_poly.pdbx_strand_id
1 'polypeptide(L)'
;FSLPGTSLYERFYKNVKNADPQSIRLAFHGTSFAAAKLILKNGMSPSRRINTQGDWFTLDINYALTRSICREDHSAQWGGTPKDEEPDAYSKSVVVICFAVYMPKTIYIGEHIVCTCEKHSLPISMLEFPREPYDPA
;
A
#
# COMPACT_ATOMS: atom_id res chain seq x y z
N PHE A 1 11.57 -4.36 -8.61
CA PHE A 1 10.12 -4.47 -8.84
C PHE A 1 9.76 -5.93 -9.03
N SER A 2 8.52 -6.32 -8.72
CA SER A 2 8.09 -7.72 -8.69
C SER A 2 7.87 -8.30 -10.10
N LEU A 3 8.97 -8.52 -10.81
CA LEU A 3 9.01 -9.07 -12.16
C LEU A 3 8.95 -10.61 -12.14
N PRO A 4 8.61 -11.26 -13.28
CA PRO A 4 8.73 -12.71 -13.44
C PRO A 4 10.08 -13.25 -12.92
N GLY A 5 10.05 -14.37 -12.21
CA GLY A 5 11.25 -14.96 -11.56
C GLY A 5 11.60 -14.38 -10.19
N THR A 6 10.94 -13.30 -9.73
CA THR A 6 11.09 -12.84 -8.34
C THR A 6 10.22 -13.64 -7.38
N SER A 7 10.65 -13.79 -6.12
CA SER A 7 9.89 -14.55 -5.11
C SER A 7 8.47 -14.02 -4.89
N LEU A 8 8.27 -12.70 -4.96
CA LEU A 8 6.95 -12.07 -4.86
C LEU A 8 6.07 -12.39 -6.06
N TYR A 9 6.62 -12.29 -7.27
CA TYR A 9 5.88 -12.63 -8.48
C TYR A 9 5.48 -14.10 -8.47
N GLU A 10 6.42 -15.01 -8.22
CA GLU A 10 6.13 -16.46 -8.21
C GLU A 10 5.11 -16.84 -7.14
N ARG A 11 5.19 -16.20 -5.97
CA ARG A 11 4.17 -16.36 -4.91
C ARG A 11 2.80 -15.93 -5.41
N PHE A 12 2.67 -14.74 -5.99
CA PHE A 12 1.41 -14.25 -6.51
C PHE A 12 0.89 -15.15 -7.64
N TYR A 13 1.70 -15.37 -8.67
CA TYR A 13 1.40 -16.21 -9.83
C TYR A 13 0.91 -17.60 -9.42
N LYS A 14 1.61 -18.29 -8.51
CA LYS A 14 1.20 -19.61 -8.03
C LYS A 14 -0.23 -19.63 -7.46
N ASN A 15 -0.67 -18.54 -6.83
CA ASN A 15 -2.00 -18.44 -6.21
C ASN A 15 -3.09 -17.95 -7.18
N VAL A 16 -2.73 -17.38 -8.34
CA VAL A 16 -3.69 -16.78 -9.28
C VAL A 16 -3.59 -17.31 -10.72
N LYS A 17 -2.66 -18.23 -11.02
CA LYS A 17 -2.38 -18.71 -12.39
C LYS A 17 -3.57 -19.29 -13.16
N ASN A 18 -4.60 -19.73 -12.45
CA ASN A 18 -5.82 -20.30 -13.05
C ASN A 18 -7.01 -19.32 -12.98
N ALA A 19 -6.79 -18.10 -12.51
CA ALA A 19 -7.82 -17.08 -12.45
C ALA A 19 -8.14 -16.54 -13.85
N ASP A 20 -9.37 -16.04 -14.01
CA ASP A 20 -9.70 -15.15 -15.13
C ASP A 20 -8.81 -13.90 -15.04
N PRO A 21 -8.06 -13.52 -16.10
CA PRO A 21 -7.27 -12.30 -16.13
C PRO A 21 -8.05 -11.04 -15.73
N GLN A 22 -9.36 -10.97 -16.01
CA GLN A 22 -10.20 -9.83 -15.62
C GLN A 22 -10.40 -9.75 -14.10
N SER A 23 -10.21 -10.84 -13.36
CA SER A 23 -10.29 -10.87 -11.90
C SER A 23 -9.07 -10.25 -11.20
N ILE A 24 -8.04 -9.86 -11.95
CA ILE A 24 -6.88 -9.14 -11.43
C ILE A 24 -7.03 -7.67 -11.81
N ARG A 25 -7.01 -6.78 -10.82
CA ARG A 25 -7.13 -5.34 -11.03
C ARG A 25 -5.91 -4.61 -10.49
N LEU A 26 -5.61 -3.46 -11.09
CA LEU A 26 -4.68 -2.52 -10.50
C LEU A 26 -5.39 -1.78 -9.37
N ALA A 27 -4.75 -1.73 -8.21
CA ALA A 27 -5.22 -1.01 -7.04
C ALA A 27 -4.06 -0.28 -6.37
N PHE A 28 -4.39 0.73 -5.58
CA PHE A 28 -3.43 1.68 -5.05
C PHE A 28 -3.40 1.62 -3.52
N HIS A 29 -2.20 1.75 -2.97
CA HIS A 29 -1.95 1.82 -1.54
C HIS A 29 -1.07 3.03 -1.26
N GLY A 30 -1.64 4.05 -0.61
CA GLY A 30 -0.89 5.19 -0.11
C GLY A 30 -0.09 4.82 1.13
N THR A 31 1.17 5.25 1.21
CA THR A 31 2.04 4.95 2.35
C THR A 31 3.22 5.93 2.44
N SER A 32 4.07 5.81 3.45
CA SER A 32 5.30 6.60 3.55
C SER A 32 6.39 6.08 2.60
N PHE A 33 7.34 6.92 2.22
CA PHE A 33 8.44 6.54 1.33
C PHE A 33 9.27 5.36 1.87
N ALA A 34 9.57 5.36 3.17
CA ALA A 34 10.29 4.27 3.83
C ALA A 34 9.51 2.95 3.80
N ALA A 35 8.20 3.00 4.08
CA ALA A 35 7.32 1.83 4.01
C ALA A 35 7.19 1.32 2.58
N ALA A 36 7.10 2.21 1.58
CA ALA A 36 7.01 1.84 0.18
C ALA A 36 8.20 1.00 -0.29
N LYS A 37 9.42 1.40 0.08
CA LYS A 37 10.63 0.60 -0.22
C LYS A 37 10.57 -0.80 0.38
N LEU A 38 10.09 -0.92 1.61
CA LEU A 38 9.97 -2.23 2.28
C LEU A 38 8.89 -3.10 1.66
N ILE A 39 7.75 -2.52 1.29
CA ILE A 39 6.63 -3.21 0.64
C ILE A 39 7.04 -3.67 -0.76
N LEU A 40 7.72 -2.84 -1.55
CA LEU A 40 8.23 -3.23 -2.87
C LEU A 40 9.22 -4.42 -2.80
N LYS A 41 9.94 -4.56 -1.69
CA LYS A 41 10.90 -5.65 -1.49
C LYS A 41 10.25 -6.93 -0.95
N ASN A 42 9.31 -6.80 -0.03
CA ASN A 42 8.81 -7.92 0.78
C ASN A 42 7.32 -8.24 0.57
N GLY A 43 6.60 -7.42 -0.20
CA GLY A 43 5.14 -7.42 -0.26
C GLY A 43 4.51 -6.83 1.00
N MET A 44 3.18 -6.91 1.08
CA MET A 44 2.46 -6.60 2.31
C MET A 44 2.72 -7.69 3.34
N SER A 45 3.23 -7.32 4.52
CA SER A 45 3.60 -8.27 5.56
C SER A 45 2.50 -8.33 6.64
N PRO A 46 1.87 -9.49 6.89
CA PRO A 46 0.82 -9.60 7.90
C PRO A 46 1.26 -9.16 9.31
N SER A 47 2.53 -9.37 9.69
CA SER A 47 3.05 -8.98 11.00
C SER A 47 3.21 -7.47 11.19
N ARG A 48 3.08 -6.69 10.11
CA ARG A 48 3.15 -5.23 10.12
C ARG A 48 1.77 -4.58 9.95
N ARG A 49 0.70 -5.36 9.88
CA ARG A 49 -0.66 -4.83 9.78
C ARG A 49 -1.06 -4.21 11.11
N ILE A 50 -1.70 -3.05 11.04
CA ILE A 50 -2.27 -2.37 12.20
C ILE A 50 -3.53 -3.10 12.69
N ASN A 51 -4.20 -3.87 11.83
CA ASN A 51 -5.38 -4.67 12.17
C ASN A 51 -5.34 -6.06 11.51
N THR A 52 -6.24 -6.94 11.95
CA THR A 52 -6.36 -8.32 11.44
C THR A 52 -7.20 -8.43 10.16
N GLN A 53 -7.77 -7.32 9.66
CA GLN A 53 -8.74 -7.36 8.57
C GLN A 53 -8.10 -7.57 7.19
N GLY A 54 -6.85 -7.14 7.00
CA GLY A 54 -6.08 -7.39 5.78
C GLY A 54 -5.32 -6.17 5.28
N ASP A 55 -4.91 -6.24 4.02
CA ASP A 55 -4.18 -5.19 3.33
C ASP A 55 -5.17 -4.30 2.57
N TRP A 56 -5.13 -2.99 2.82
CA TRP A 56 -6.11 -2.03 2.33
C TRP A 56 -5.65 -1.37 1.03
N PHE A 57 -6.54 -1.34 0.03
CA PHE A 57 -6.33 -0.75 -1.28
C PHE A 57 -7.53 0.08 -1.70
N THR A 58 -7.36 0.91 -2.72
CA THR A 58 -8.44 1.59 -3.45
C THR A 58 -8.22 1.47 -4.96
N LEU A 59 -9.29 1.50 -5.76
CA LEU A 59 -9.18 1.60 -7.23
C LEU A 59 -8.98 3.05 -7.70
N ASP A 60 -9.21 4.03 -6.83
CA ASP A 60 -9.03 5.45 -7.13
C ASP A 60 -7.68 5.96 -6.59
N ILE A 61 -6.78 6.30 -7.50
CA ILE A 61 -5.47 6.85 -7.15
C ILE A 61 -5.60 8.21 -6.44
N ASN A 62 -6.59 9.04 -6.77
CA ASN A 62 -6.77 10.33 -6.13
C ASN A 62 -7.15 10.15 -4.66
N TYR A 63 -7.98 9.15 -4.38
CA TYR A 63 -8.29 8.76 -3.02
C TYR A 63 -7.05 8.21 -2.29
N ALA A 64 -6.23 7.37 -2.95
CA ALA A 64 -4.97 6.88 -2.39
C ALA A 64 -4.00 8.00 -2.00
N LEU A 65 -4.00 9.12 -2.73
CA LEU A 65 -3.17 10.31 -2.50
C LEU A 65 -3.66 11.20 -1.35
N THR A 66 -4.85 10.96 -0.80
CA THR A 66 -5.37 11.76 0.31
C THR A 66 -4.45 11.67 1.53
N ARG A 67 -4.34 12.78 2.28
CA ARG A 67 -3.57 12.84 3.54
C ARG A 67 -4.04 11.82 4.58
N SER A 68 -5.28 11.32 4.48
CA SER A 68 -5.79 10.25 5.34
C SER A 68 -5.12 8.90 5.11
N ILE A 69 -4.60 8.64 3.91
CA ILE A 69 -4.03 7.35 3.50
C ILE A 69 -2.50 7.44 3.40
N CYS A 70 -1.98 8.49 2.76
CA CYS A 70 -0.54 8.76 2.68
C CYS A 70 -0.02 9.53 3.92
N ARG A 71 -0.30 9.04 5.13
CA ARG A 71 0.17 9.68 6.36
C ARG A 71 1.67 9.50 6.54
N GLU A 72 2.37 10.59 6.89
CA GLU A 72 3.79 10.55 7.28
C GLU A 72 3.97 10.01 8.70
N ASP A 73 2.96 10.14 9.55
CA ASP A 73 3.03 9.72 10.95
C ASP A 73 1.85 8.85 11.35
N HIS A 74 2.13 7.56 11.58
CA HIS A 74 1.24 6.67 12.32
C HIS A 74 1.53 6.67 13.83
N SER A 75 2.55 7.40 14.29
CA SER A 75 2.94 7.49 15.70
C SER A 75 1.88 8.23 16.54
N ALA A 76 1.38 9.36 16.05
CA ALA A 76 0.63 10.31 16.89
C ALA A 76 -0.87 10.00 17.08
N GLN A 77 -1.51 9.20 16.22
CA GLN A 77 -2.99 9.15 16.19
C GLN A 77 -3.64 7.94 16.89
N TRP A 78 -2.85 6.96 17.35
CA TRP A 78 -3.38 5.75 18.03
C TRP A 78 -2.66 5.42 19.34
N GLY A 79 -2.32 6.45 20.12
CA GLY A 79 -1.83 6.29 21.49
C GLY A 79 -0.40 5.75 21.62
N GLY A 80 0.36 5.70 20.52
CA GLY A 80 1.80 5.52 20.59
C GLY A 80 2.42 6.79 21.13
N THR A 81 3.10 6.72 22.27
CA THR A 81 3.98 7.82 22.71
C THR A 81 4.96 8.11 21.57
N PRO A 82 5.08 9.37 21.11
CA PRO A 82 6.14 9.73 20.19
C PRO A 82 7.45 9.37 20.88
N LYS A 83 8.21 8.44 20.30
CA LYS A 83 9.63 8.37 20.61
C LYS A 83 10.25 9.57 19.92
N ASP A 84 11.18 10.22 20.60
CA ASP A 84 11.99 11.34 20.12
C ASP A 84 12.87 10.94 18.91
N GLU A 85 12.22 10.54 17.82
CA GLU A 85 12.83 10.46 16.50
C GLU A 85 12.49 11.81 15.84
N GLU A 86 13.55 12.54 15.48
CA GLU A 86 13.47 13.81 14.76
C GLU A 86 12.32 13.80 13.74
N PRO A 87 11.52 14.88 13.64
CA PRO A 87 10.42 14.92 12.70
C PRO A 87 11.02 14.71 11.31
N ASP A 88 10.79 13.52 10.76
CA ASP A 88 11.30 13.11 9.46
C ASP A 88 10.82 14.21 8.51
N ALA A 89 11.77 15.04 8.07
CA ALA A 89 11.51 16.31 7.44
C ALA A 89 10.42 16.12 6.40
N TYR A 90 9.25 16.76 6.60
CA TYR A 90 8.06 16.65 5.76
C TYR A 90 8.44 16.17 4.36
N SER A 91 8.13 14.92 4.06
CA SER A 91 8.55 14.33 2.79
C SER A 91 8.00 15.24 1.71
N LYS A 92 8.88 15.76 0.85
CA LYS A 92 8.47 16.64 -0.26
C LYS A 92 7.53 15.94 -1.23
N SER A 93 7.24 14.66 -1.03
CA SER A 93 6.45 13.84 -1.91
C SER A 93 5.43 12.98 -1.15
N VAL A 94 4.29 12.75 -1.81
CA VAL A 94 3.33 11.69 -1.49
C VAL A 94 3.73 10.44 -2.26
N VAL A 95 3.67 9.27 -1.61
CA VAL A 95 4.01 8.00 -2.22
C VAL A 95 2.79 7.09 -2.28
N VAL A 96 2.54 6.52 -3.47
CA VAL A 96 1.52 5.52 -3.72
C VAL A 96 2.15 4.31 -4.39
N ILE A 97 1.80 3.12 -3.95
CA ILE A 97 2.22 1.88 -4.58
C ILE A 97 1.07 1.35 -5.43
N CYS A 98 1.35 1.00 -6.67
CA CYS A 98 0.43 0.27 -7.54
C CYS A 98 0.61 -1.24 -7.32
N PHE A 99 -0.51 -1.94 -7.13
CA PHE A 99 -0.57 -3.38 -6.92
C PHE A 99 -1.42 -4.05 -7.99
N ALA A 100 -1.04 -5.26 -8.40
CA ALA A 100 -2.00 -6.22 -8.95
C ALA A 100 -2.69 -6.93 -7.78
N VAL A 101 -4.02 -6.88 -7.74
CA VAL A 101 -4.83 -7.48 -6.68
C VAL A 101 -5.82 -8.48 -7.29
N TYR A 102 -5.86 -9.68 -6.73
CA TYR A 102 -6.82 -10.72 -7.13
C TYR A 102 -8.14 -10.52 -6.39
N MET A 103 -9.10 -9.91 -7.10
CA MET A 103 -10.36 -9.40 -6.56
C MET A 103 -11.26 -10.45 -5.88
N PRO A 104 -11.37 -11.70 -6.35
CA PRO A 104 -12.20 -12.73 -5.70
C PRO A 104 -11.78 -13.08 -4.26
N LYS A 105 -10.62 -12.63 -3.80
CA LYS A 105 -10.13 -12.82 -2.42
C LYS A 105 -10.06 -11.50 -1.65
N THR A 106 -10.95 -10.59 -1.99
CA THR A 106 -11.07 -9.28 -1.35
C THR A 106 -12.48 -9.05 -0.81
N ILE A 107 -12.60 -8.13 0.13
CA ILE A 107 -13.87 -7.62 0.64
C ILE A 107 -13.93 -6.10 0.40
N TYR A 108 -15.14 -5.59 0.13
CA TYR A 108 -15.37 -4.16 0.01
C TYR A 108 -15.76 -3.58 1.37
N ILE A 109 -15.12 -2.49 1.77
CA ILE A 109 -15.45 -1.71 2.98
C ILE A 109 -15.49 -0.23 2.60
N GLY A 110 -16.70 0.27 2.32
CA GLY A 110 -16.89 1.57 1.68
C GLY A 110 -16.18 1.61 0.33
N GLU A 111 -15.37 2.65 0.11
CA GLU A 111 -14.56 2.83 -1.10
C GLU A 111 -13.25 2.01 -1.10
N HIS A 112 -13.00 1.20 -0.07
CA HIS A 112 -11.78 0.40 0.03
C HIS A 112 -12.03 -1.04 -0.40
N ILE A 113 -10.96 -1.65 -0.92
CA ILE A 113 -10.84 -3.07 -1.12
C ILE A 113 -9.83 -3.59 -0.10
N VAL A 114 -10.21 -4.59 0.68
CA VAL A 114 -9.33 -5.22 1.65
C VAL A 114 -8.98 -6.63 1.16
N CYS A 115 -7.70 -6.86 0.91
CA CYS A 115 -7.17 -8.17 0.58
C CYS A 115 -6.82 -8.89 1.88
N THR A 116 -7.49 -10.01 2.16
CA THR A 116 -7.32 -10.73 3.44
C THR A 116 -6.03 -11.57 3.48
N CYS A 117 -5.38 -11.77 2.34
CA CYS A 117 -4.16 -12.57 2.23
C CYS A 117 -3.12 -11.91 1.31
N GLU A 118 -1.91 -11.77 1.83
CA GLU A 118 -0.74 -11.15 1.19
C GLU A 118 -0.25 -11.86 -0.08
N LYS A 119 -0.75 -13.08 -0.32
CA LYS A 119 -0.46 -13.88 -1.52
C LYS A 119 -1.32 -13.48 -2.72
N HIS A 120 -2.40 -12.72 -2.49
CA HIS A 120 -3.35 -12.28 -3.52
C HIS A 120 -3.14 -10.81 -3.93
N SER A 121 -2.02 -10.22 -3.54
CA SER A 121 -1.59 -8.88 -3.96
C SER A 121 -0.11 -8.87 -4.32
N LEU A 122 0.25 -8.17 -5.38
CA LEU A 122 1.62 -8.05 -5.88
C LEU A 122 1.97 -6.57 -6.07
N PRO A 123 2.95 -6.01 -5.34
CA PRO A 123 3.39 -4.64 -5.59
C PRO A 123 4.16 -4.57 -6.92
N ILE A 124 3.75 -3.68 -7.81
CA ILE A 124 4.30 -3.54 -9.17
C ILE A 124 5.26 -2.36 -9.24
N SER A 125 4.80 -1.19 -8.85
CA SER A 125 5.54 0.07 -8.98
C SER A 125 5.21 1.03 -7.84
N MET A 126 6.11 1.98 -7.64
CA MET A 126 5.92 3.12 -6.74
C MET A 126 5.79 4.37 -7.59
N LEU A 127 4.80 5.18 -7.26
CA LEU A 127 4.53 6.48 -7.85
C LEU A 127 4.79 7.53 -6.77
N GLU A 128 5.57 8.54 -7.14
CA GLU A 128 5.94 9.64 -6.26
C GLU A 128 5.38 10.93 -6.85
N PHE A 129 4.65 11.67 -6.02
CA PHE A 129 4.00 12.92 -6.41
C PHE A 129 4.51 14.04 -5.51
N PRO A 130 4.85 15.22 -6.04
CA PRO A 130 5.24 16.34 -5.19
C PRO A 130 4.09 16.73 -4.26
N ARG A 131 4.41 17.00 -2.99
CA ARG A 131 3.51 17.73 -2.09
C ARG A 131 3.66 19.21 -2.39
N GLU A 132 2.53 19.90 -2.56
CA GLU A 132 2.56 21.35 -2.43
C GLU A 132 3.11 21.70 -1.03
N PRO A 133 4.05 22.65 -0.94
CA PRO A 133 4.48 23.14 0.36
C PRO A 133 3.24 23.60 1.13
N TYR A 134 3.12 23.16 2.37
CA TYR A 134 2.08 23.67 3.25
C TYR A 134 2.33 25.17 3.44
N ASP A 135 1.48 26.00 2.84
CA ASP A 135 1.44 27.45 3.06
C ASP A 135 0.33 27.73 4.07
N PRO A 136 0.66 27.90 5.38
CA PRO A 136 -0.31 28.34 6.36
C PRO A 136 -0.62 29.81 6.13
N ALA A 137 -1.51 30.09 5.19
CA ALA A 137 -2.18 31.39 5.08
C ALA A 137 -3.12 31.62 6.28
#